data_AF-A0A1R1XUK7-F1
#
_entry.id   AF-A0A1R1XUK7-F1
#
_cell.length_a   1.000
_cell.length_b   1.000
_cell.length_c   1.000
_cell.angle_alpha   90.00
_cell.angle_beta   90.00
_cell.angle_gamma   90.00
#
_symmetry.space_group_name_H-M   'P 1'
#
loop_
_entity.id
_entity.type
_entity.pdbx_description
1 polymer ?
#
loop_
_entity_poly.entity_id
_entity_poly.type
_entity_poly.pdbx_seq_one_letter_code
_entity_poly.pdbx_strand_id
1 'polypeptide(L)'
;MFIEDGKKINNNTLNLFIRNLEENAIIKSRDINIDINPILNKFKPDGPLNELDIIDSTNKTLWLISVCGFLRASDIHRIDDNRTIILENEVSFIIVAPKERRKNRPIERLCKIKAHEDKLICPVTAYSVYKSKVANIPCIRPHPNDDSININHIFGFVKDNSKPLLVDRISKLNQSITKIAVKDMKQIPKARAIGASLASQAGVPSDAIISQANWANYDMFDNYYRLTRDSTVKITNSIL
;
A
#
# COMPACT_ATOMS: atom_id res chain seq x y z
N MET A 1 34.66 21.87 0.28
CA MET A 1 34.67 23.19 -0.38
C MET A 1 35.61 23.04 -1.56
N PHE A 2 35.07 22.92 -2.78
CA PHE A 2 35.92 22.80 -3.98
C PHE A 2 36.42 24.20 -4.33
N ILE A 3 37.74 24.39 -4.27
CA ILE A 3 38.41 25.65 -4.59
C ILE A 3 39.36 25.33 -5.75
N GLU A 4 39.09 25.91 -6.91
CA GLU A 4 40.05 26.04 -8.00
C GLU A 4 40.14 27.55 -8.30
N ASP A 5 41.37 28.07 -8.38
CA ASP A 5 41.71 29.46 -8.75
C ASP A 5 41.08 30.60 -7.92
N GLY A 6 40.89 30.41 -6.62
CA GLY A 6 40.58 31.51 -5.69
C GLY A 6 39.21 32.17 -5.87
N LYS A 7 38.37 31.71 -6.82
CA LYS A 7 36.99 32.16 -6.97
C LYS A 7 36.06 31.24 -6.19
N LYS A 8 35.44 31.78 -5.14
CA LYS A 8 34.37 31.12 -4.39
C LYS A 8 33.21 30.84 -5.37
N ILE A 9 32.93 29.57 -5.65
CA ILE A 9 31.76 29.19 -6.43
C ILE A 9 30.51 29.65 -5.68
N ASN A 10 29.70 30.48 -6.33
CA ASN A 10 28.45 30.97 -5.75
C ASN A 10 27.46 29.80 -5.65
N ASN A 11 26.99 29.49 -4.44
CA ASN A 11 26.02 28.43 -4.19
C ASN A 11 24.73 28.59 -5.02
N ASN A 12 24.30 29.81 -5.32
CA ASN A 12 23.14 30.04 -6.18
C ASN A 12 23.41 29.58 -7.60
N THR A 13 24.60 29.86 -8.14
CA THR A 13 25.01 29.41 -9.48
C THR A 13 25.14 27.89 -9.55
N LEU A 14 25.69 27.26 -8.52
CA LEU A 14 25.78 25.80 -8.44
C LEU A 14 24.39 25.14 -8.36
N ASN A 15 23.48 25.69 -7.54
CA ASN A 15 22.10 25.22 -7.46
C ASN A 15 21.36 25.39 -8.79
N LEU A 16 21.57 26.52 -9.48
CA LEU A 16 21.00 26.76 -10.81
C LEU A 16 21.54 25.75 -11.84
N PHE A 17 22.84 25.45 -11.78
CA PHE A 17 23.47 24.46 -12.65
C PHE A 17 22.94 23.04 -12.41
N ILE A 18 22.86 22.59 -11.15
CA ILE A 18 22.29 21.27 -10.81
C ILE A 18 20.84 21.18 -11.26
N ARG A 19 20.03 22.22 -10.99
CA ARG A 19 18.64 22.28 -11.43
C ARG A 19 18.52 22.21 -12.95
N ASN A 20 19.37 22.92 -13.70
CA ASN A 20 19.40 22.82 -15.16
C ASN A 20 19.79 21.41 -15.64
N LEU A 21 20.73 20.73 -14.99
CA LEU A 21 21.06 19.35 -15.33
C LEU A 21 19.88 18.40 -15.07
N GLU A 22 19.16 18.59 -13.96
CA GLU A 22 17.97 17.80 -13.61
C GLU A 22 16.80 18.07 -14.57
N GLU A 23 16.53 19.34 -14.91
CA GLU A 23 15.46 19.75 -15.84
C GLU A 23 15.70 19.26 -17.27
N ASN A 24 16.97 19.12 -17.68
CA ASN A 24 17.34 18.59 -19.00
C ASN A 24 17.52 17.06 -19.02
N ALA A 25 17.39 16.38 -17.87
CA ALA A 25 17.54 14.93 -17.81
C ALA A 25 16.29 14.23 -18.36
N ILE A 26 16.49 13.28 -19.27
CA ILE A 26 15.40 12.43 -19.76
C ILE A 26 14.98 11.46 -18.63
N ILE A 27 13.77 11.61 -18.13
CA ILE A 27 13.17 10.65 -17.20
C ILE A 27 12.69 9.45 -18.00
N LYS A 28 13.34 8.30 -17.81
CA LYS A 28 12.87 7.03 -18.39
C LYS A 28 11.56 6.62 -17.72
N SER A 29 10.55 6.28 -18.53
CA SER A 29 9.32 5.69 -18.01
C SER A 29 9.65 4.40 -17.24
N ARG A 30 9.15 4.31 -16.00
CA ARG A 30 9.08 3.01 -15.31
C ARG A 30 8.02 2.20 -16.03
N ASP A 31 8.44 1.10 -16.63
CA ASP A 31 7.54 0.12 -17.23
C ASP A 31 7.83 -1.24 -16.60
N ILE A 32 7.15 -1.47 -15.48
CA ILE A 32 7.22 -2.68 -14.68
C ILE A 32 5.84 -3.32 -14.76
N ASN A 33 5.72 -4.35 -15.59
CA ASN A 33 4.55 -5.20 -15.63
C ASN A 33 4.65 -6.25 -14.51
N ILE A 34 3.69 -6.26 -13.59
CA ILE A 34 3.67 -7.20 -12.47
C ILE A 34 2.56 -8.20 -12.68
N ASP A 35 2.95 -9.47 -12.76
CA ASP A 35 2.01 -10.58 -12.66
C ASP A 35 1.89 -11.05 -11.21
N ILE A 36 0.71 -10.85 -10.60
CA ILE A 36 0.43 -11.34 -9.25
C ILE A 36 -0.11 -12.78 -9.21
N ASN A 37 -0.32 -13.43 -10.36
CA ASN A 37 -0.83 -14.80 -10.41
C ASN A 37 0.00 -15.79 -9.58
N PRO A 38 1.35 -15.73 -9.51
CA PRO A 38 2.11 -16.60 -8.62
C PRO A 38 1.72 -16.47 -7.13
N ILE A 39 1.32 -15.28 -6.69
CA ILE A 39 0.86 -15.03 -5.32
C ILE A 39 -0.56 -15.57 -5.14
N LEU A 40 -1.45 -15.34 -6.11
CA LEU A 40 -2.82 -15.87 -6.08
C LEU A 40 -2.84 -17.40 -6.11
N ASN A 41 -1.94 -18.01 -6.88
CA ASN A 41 -1.74 -19.45 -6.97
C ASN A 41 -1.10 -20.03 -5.70
N LYS A 42 -0.43 -19.22 -4.88
CA LYS A 42 -0.08 -19.62 -3.52
C LYS A 42 -1.32 -19.58 -2.61
N PHE A 43 -2.11 -18.51 -2.69
CA PHE A 43 -3.24 -18.28 -1.78
C PHE A 43 -4.45 -19.16 -2.01
N LYS A 44 -4.71 -19.65 -3.23
CA LYS A 44 -5.90 -20.47 -3.52
C LYS A 44 -5.78 -21.91 -3.01
N PRO A 45 -4.67 -22.65 -3.25
CA PRO A 45 -4.53 -24.04 -2.79
C PRO A 45 -4.39 -24.17 -1.28
N ASP A 46 -3.95 -23.11 -0.60
CA ASP A 46 -3.93 -22.93 0.86
C ASP A 46 -5.31 -23.17 1.53
N GLY A 47 -6.37 -23.22 0.73
CA GLY A 47 -7.71 -23.55 1.19
C GLY A 47 -8.40 -22.39 1.92
N PRO A 48 -9.52 -22.69 2.59
CA PRO A 48 -10.24 -21.73 3.41
C PRO A 48 -9.35 -21.10 4.48
N LEU A 49 -9.42 -19.77 4.69
CA LEU A 49 -8.58 -19.09 5.69
C LEU A 49 -8.78 -19.60 7.13
N ASN A 50 -9.91 -20.24 7.43
CA ASN A 50 -10.18 -20.88 8.71
C ASN A 50 -9.31 -22.13 8.95
N GLU A 51 -8.68 -22.69 7.91
CA GLU A 51 -7.79 -23.84 8.02
C GLU A 51 -6.30 -23.42 8.05
N LEU A 52 -5.99 -22.20 7.58
CA LEU A 52 -4.64 -21.66 7.65
C LEU A 52 -4.15 -21.42 9.07
N ASP A 53 -2.84 -21.64 9.25
CA ASP A 53 -2.14 -21.26 10.47
C ASP A 53 -2.13 -19.72 10.66
N ILE A 54 -1.73 -19.27 11.85
CA ILE A 54 -1.76 -17.85 12.19
C ILE A 54 -0.78 -17.05 11.31
N ILE A 55 0.37 -17.61 10.93
CA ILE A 55 1.40 -16.92 10.15
C ILE A 55 0.88 -16.67 8.73
N ASP A 56 0.38 -17.70 8.08
CA ASP A 56 -0.12 -17.65 6.71
C ASP A 56 -1.40 -16.82 6.63
N SER A 57 -2.31 -16.97 7.59
CA SER A 57 -3.50 -16.10 7.70
C SER A 57 -3.12 -14.62 7.87
N THR A 58 -2.12 -14.32 8.73
CA THR A 58 -1.60 -12.96 8.90
C THR A 58 -1.03 -12.42 7.60
N ASN A 59 -0.16 -13.19 6.94
CA ASN A 59 0.53 -12.76 5.72
C ASN A 59 -0.43 -12.52 4.56
N LYS A 60 -1.37 -13.45 4.36
CA LYS A 60 -2.40 -13.38 3.32
C LYS A 60 -3.31 -12.19 3.53
N THR A 61 -3.86 -12.04 4.74
CA THR A 61 -4.73 -10.90 5.10
C THR A 61 -4.00 -9.57 4.96
N LEU A 62 -2.77 -9.48 5.48
CA LEU A 62 -1.95 -8.28 5.40
C LEU A 62 -1.69 -7.86 3.95
N TRP A 63 -1.29 -8.80 3.10
CA TRP A 63 -0.98 -8.50 1.71
C TRP A 63 -2.21 -8.07 0.93
N LEU A 64 -3.33 -8.80 1.07
CA LEU A 64 -4.61 -8.46 0.41
C LEU A 64 -5.10 -7.06 0.81
N ILE A 65 -5.14 -6.74 2.10
CA ILE A 65 -5.52 -5.39 2.57
C ILE A 65 -4.55 -4.32 2.04
N SER A 66 -3.25 -4.61 2.02
CA SER A 66 -2.23 -3.66 1.55
C SER A 66 -2.42 -3.31 0.07
N VAL A 67 -2.67 -4.33 -0.77
CA VAL A 67 -2.83 -4.17 -2.22
C VAL A 67 -4.20 -3.59 -2.56
N CYS A 68 -5.30 -4.12 -2.02
CA CYS A 68 -6.65 -3.65 -2.34
C CYS A 68 -6.99 -2.29 -1.74
N GLY A 69 -6.38 -1.93 -0.60
CA GLY A 69 -6.59 -0.64 0.05
C GLY A 69 -5.61 0.45 -0.38
N PHE A 70 -4.65 0.14 -1.26
CA PHE A 70 -3.55 1.04 -1.63
C PHE A 70 -2.82 1.59 -0.38
N LEU A 71 -2.58 0.72 0.60
CA LEU A 71 -2.10 1.13 1.92
C LEU A 71 -0.59 1.02 2.04
N ARG A 72 0.02 2.00 2.70
CA ARG A 72 1.40 1.90 3.16
C ARG A 72 1.46 1.12 4.47
N ALA A 73 2.64 0.60 4.81
CA ALA A 73 2.85 -0.06 6.09
C ALA A 73 2.48 0.84 7.30
N SER A 74 2.77 2.14 7.20
CA SER A 74 2.37 3.12 8.22
C SER A 74 0.86 3.33 8.29
N ASP A 75 0.17 3.23 7.16
CA ASP A 75 -1.29 3.41 7.12
C ASP A 75 -1.94 2.22 7.83
N ILE A 76 -1.48 1.00 7.55
CA ILE A 76 -1.95 -0.24 8.18
C ILE A 76 -1.69 -0.22 9.70
N HIS A 77 -0.49 0.20 10.11
CA HIS A 77 -0.15 0.36 11.53
C HIS A 77 -1.07 1.36 12.25
N ARG A 78 -1.70 2.28 11.54
CA ARG A 78 -2.55 3.34 12.09
C ARG A 78 -4.04 3.08 11.91
N ILE A 79 -4.42 1.88 11.46
CA ILE A 79 -5.84 1.50 11.43
C ILE A 79 -6.31 1.23 12.85
N ASP A 80 -7.43 1.86 13.22
CA ASP A 80 -8.12 1.59 14.48
C ASP A 80 -9.19 0.51 14.31
N ASP A 81 -8.88 -0.68 14.81
CA ASP A 81 -9.72 -1.88 14.70
C ASP A 81 -11.08 -1.73 15.40
N ASN A 82 -11.15 -0.92 16.46
CA ASN A 82 -12.40 -0.62 17.17
C ASN A 82 -13.39 0.13 16.28
N ARG A 83 -12.88 0.85 15.28
CA ARG A 83 -13.66 1.66 14.34
C ARG A 83 -13.80 1.00 12.99
N THR A 84 -13.28 -0.21 12.83
CA THR A 84 -13.45 -0.99 11.60
C THR A 84 -14.87 -1.54 11.50
N ILE A 85 -15.52 -1.28 10.37
CA ILE A 85 -16.85 -1.82 10.06
C ILE A 85 -16.69 -2.94 9.04
N ILE A 86 -17.19 -4.13 9.38
CA ILE A 86 -17.20 -5.30 8.49
C ILE A 86 -18.65 -5.56 8.07
N LEU A 87 -18.90 -5.54 6.77
CA LEU A 87 -20.15 -5.94 6.14
C LEU A 87 -19.87 -7.11 5.20
N GLU A 88 -20.93 -7.76 4.69
CA GLU A 88 -20.78 -8.87 3.76
C GLU A 88 -19.98 -8.49 2.50
N ASN A 89 -20.26 -7.30 1.96
CA ASN A 89 -19.70 -6.84 0.67
C ASN A 89 -18.55 -5.85 0.80
N GLU A 90 -18.21 -5.40 2.01
CA GLU A 90 -17.11 -4.46 2.22
C GLU A 90 -16.54 -4.48 3.63
N VAL A 91 -15.28 -4.08 3.75
CA VAL A 91 -14.67 -3.66 5.02
C VAL A 91 -14.26 -2.19 4.92
N SER A 92 -14.57 -1.43 5.97
CA SER A 92 -14.23 -0.01 6.09
C SER A 92 -13.25 0.18 7.24
N PHE A 93 -12.03 0.59 6.92
CA PHE A 93 -10.97 0.90 7.89
C PHE A 93 -10.87 2.40 8.13
N ILE A 94 -10.75 2.80 9.39
CA ILE A 94 -10.37 4.17 9.76
C ILE A 94 -8.89 4.21 10.09
N ILE A 95 -8.14 4.94 9.28
CA ILE A 95 -6.71 5.20 9.50
C ILE A 95 -6.60 6.54 10.23
N VAL A 96 -6.13 6.48 11.46
CA VAL A 96 -6.03 7.64 12.36
C VAL A 96 -4.71 8.37 12.13
N ALA A 97 -4.78 9.69 11.89
CA ALA A 97 -3.63 10.57 11.71
C ALA A 97 -2.53 9.97 10.80
N PRO A 98 -2.84 9.62 9.53
CA PRO A 98 -1.82 9.18 8.58
C PRO A 98 -0.80 10.31 8.31
N LYS A 99 0.26 10.02 7.53
CA LYS A 99 1.30 11.02 7.24
C LYS A 99 0.74 12.23 6.50
N GLU A 100 -0.26 12.02 5.66
CA GLU A 100 -0.98 13.08 4.96
C GLU A 100 -1.71 14.01 5.94
N ARG A 101 -1.58 15.32 5.71
CA ARG A 101 -2.26 16.38 6.47
C ARG A 101 -3.14 17.20 5.54
N ARG A 102 -4.22 17.78 6.05
CA ARG A 102 -5.03 18.77 5.32
C ARG A 102 -5.07 20.06 6.13
N LYS A 103 -4.79 21.19 5.50
CA LYS A 103 -4.69 22.51 6.17
C LYS A 103 -3.78 22.45 7.41
N ASN A 104 -2.64 21.77 7.30
CA ASN A 104 -1.69 21.51 8.40
C ASN A 104 -2.27 20.79 9.62
N ARG A 105 -3.37 20.05 9.48
CA ARG A 105 -3.95 19.24 10.56
C ARG A 105 -3.86 17.75 10.23
N PRO A 106 -3.63 16.87 11.23
CA PRO A 106 -3.87 15.44 11.07
C PRO A 106 -5.30 15.21 10.58
N ILE A 107 -5.49 14.18 9.78
CA ILE A 107 -6.81 13.80 9.27
C ILE A 107 -7.13 12.38 9.69
N GLU A 108 -8.39 12.00 9.51
CA GLU A 108 -8.76 10.61 9.42
C GLU A 108 -8.93 10.24 7.96
N ARG A 109 -8.45 9.05 7.59
CA ARG A 109 -8.65 8.50 6.25
C ARG A 109 -9.54 7.27 6.36
N LEU A 110 -10.67 7.30 5.67
CA LEU A 110 -11.50 6.14 5.43
C LEU A 110 -10.92 5.36 4.24
N CYS A 111 -10.69 4.05 4.42
CA CYS A 111 -10.31 3.13 3.36
C CYS A 111 -11.38 2.04 3.26
N LYS A 112 -12.09 1.98 2.13
CA LYS A 112 -13.10 0.95 1.88
C LYS A 112 -12.52 -0.09 0.93
N ILE A 113 -12.67 -1.36 1.27
CA ILE A 113 -12.28 -2.48 0.42
C ILE A 113 -13.51 -3.33 0.16
N LYS A 114 -13.86 -3.52 -1.10
CA LYS A 114 -14.99 -4.35 -1.52
C LYS A 114 -14.64 -5.83 -1.47
N ALA A 115 -15.64 -6.66 -1.24
CA ALA A 115 -15.53 -8.10 -1.31
C ALA A 115 -15.22 -8.53 -2.75
N HIS A 116 -14.47 -9.63 -2.87
CA HIS A 116 -14.22 -10.33 -4.12
C HIS A 116 -15.13 -11.57 -4.18
N GLU A 117 -15.59 -11.93 -5.37
CA GLU A 117 -16.48 -13.09 -5.58
C GLU A 117 -15.82 -14.40 -5.12
N ASP A 118 -14.56 -14.61 -5.49
CA ASP A 118 -13.75 -15.71 -4.99
C ASP A 118 -13.35 -15.48 -3.52
N LYS A 119 -14.03 -16.19 -2.61
CA LYS A 119 -13.83 -16.11 -1.16
C LYS A 119 -12.41 -16.49 -0.72
N LEU A 120 -11.67 -17.29 -1.49
CA LEU A 120 -10.31 -17.73 -1.14
C LEU A 120 -9.29 -16.58 -1.25
N ILE A 121 -9.57 -15.59 -2.09
CA ILE A 121 -8.72 -14.40 -2.30
C ILE A 121 -9.43 -13.10 -1.90
N CYS A 122 -10.59 -13.19 -1.26
CA CYS A 122 -11.38 -12.03 -0.87
C CYS A 122 -10.76 -11.32 0.36
N PRO A 123 -10.42 -10.03 0.25
CA PRO A 123 -9.85 -9.27 1.37
C PRO A 123 -10.83 -9.13 2.56
N VAL A 124 -12.14 -9.02 2.29
CA VAL A 124 -13.18 -8.92 3.32
C VAL A 124 -13.28 -10.22 4.11
N THR A 125 -13.40 -11.35 3.41
CA THR A 125 -13.41 -12.69 4.02
C THR A 125 -12.12 -12.93 4.80
N ALA A 126 -10.97 -12.59 4.20
CA ALA A 126 -9.67 -12.78 4.83
C ALA A 126 -9.57 -12.04 6.17
N TYR A 127 -9.94 -10.77 6.18
CA TYR A 127 -9.94 -9.96 7.40
C TYR A 127 -10.95 -10.44 8.43
N SER A 128 -12.17 -10.82 8.03
CA SER A 128 -13.18 -11.33 8.97
C SER A 128 -12.69 -12.58 9.70
N VAL A 129 -12.07 -13.52 8.98
CA VAL A 129 -11.51 -14.75 9.57
C VAL A 129 -10.27 -14.46 10.41
N TYR A 130 -9.41 -13.55 9.97
CA TYR A 130 -8.26 -13.10 10.75
C TYR A 130 -8.70 -12.46 12.07
N LYS A 131 -9.74 -11.62 12.04
CA LYS A 131 -10.27 -10.95 13.24
C LYS A 131 -10.81 -11.94 14.26
N SER A 132 -11.59 -12.93 13.83
CA SER A 132 -12.13 -13.94 14.75
C SER A 132 -11.03 -14.83 15.37
N LYS A 133 -9.95 -15.09 14.62
CA LYS A 133 -8.85 -15.97 15.06
C LYS A 133 -7.78 -15.27 15.88
N VAL A 134 -7.36 -14.08 15.46
CA VAL A 134 -6.10 -13.45 15.90
C VAL A 134 -6.34 -12.10 16.55
N ALA A 135 -7.12 -11.22 15.92
CA ALA A 135 -7.45 -9.89 16.42
C ALA A 135 -8.72 -9.88 17.29
N ASN A 136 -8.94 -10.96 18.03
CA ASN A 136 -10.05 -11.09 18.99
C ASN A 136 -9.72 -10.46 20.36
N ILE A 137 -8.45 -10.21 20.63
CA ILE A 137 -7.95 -9.49 21.80
C ILE A 137 -7.53 -8.08 21.35
N PRO A 138 -8.07 -7.01 21.96
CA PRO A 138 -7.65 -5.66 21.64
C PRO A 138 -6.15 -5.42 21.86
N CYS A 139 -5.50 -4.80 20.87
CA CYS A 139 -4.10 -4.43 20.90
C CYS A 139 -3.98 -2.90 20.93
N ILE A 140 -4.31 -2.30 22.08
CA ILE A 140 -4.37 -0.84 22.21
C ILE A 140 -2.98 -0.28 22.54
N ARG A 141 -2.49 0.67 21.75
CA ARG A 141 -1.27 1.45 22.05
C ARG A 141 -1.47 2.93 21.68
N PRO A 142 -0.68 3.84 22.28
CA PRO A 142 -0.66 5.24 21.87
C PRO A 142 -0.23 5.39 20.41
N HIS A 143 -0.76 6.40 19.73
CA HIS A 143 -0.41 6.71 18.35
C HIS A 143 1.06 7.14 18.26
N PRO A 144 1.86 6.66 17.29
CA PRO A 144 3.31 6.87 17.25
C PRO A 144 3.81 8.32 17.25
N ASN A 145 2.94 9.28 16.92
CA ASN A 145 3.26 10.71 16.88
C ASN A 145 2.41 11.55 17.84
N ASP A 146 1.48 10.94 18.57
CA ASP A 146 0.56 11.65 19.46
C ASP A 146 0.05 10.70 20.55
N ASP A 147 0.71 10.72 21.70
CA ASP A 147 0.42 9.78 22.79
C ASP A 147 -0.95 10.03 23.46
N SER A 148 -1.65 11.12 23.11
CA SER A 148 -3.02 11.37 23.57
C SER A 148 -4.07 10.55 22.83
N ILE A 149 -3.69 9.97 21.68
CA ILE A 149 -4.58 9.18 20.84
C ILE A 149 -4.23 7.70 21.02
N ASN A 150 -5.24 6.87 21.34
CA ASN A 150 -5.08 5.42 21.38
C ASN A 150 -5.57 4.79 20.07
N ILE A 151 -4.84 3.79 19.57
CA ILE A 151 -5.23 2.99 18.41
C ILE A 151 -5.33 1.54 18.84
N ASN A 152 -6.45 0.87 18.52
CA ASN A 152 -6.52 -0.59 18.58
C ASN A 152 -5.90 -1.16 17.29
N HIS A 153 -4.67 -1.65 17.35
CA HIS A 153 -3.96 -2.13 16.17
C HIS A 153 -4.52 -3.46 15.66
N ILE A 154 -4.74 -3.56 14.35
CA ILE A 154 -5.26 -4.79 13.72
C ILE A 154 -4.29 -5.96 13.82
N PHE A 155 -3.03 -5.74 13.46
CA PHE A 155 -2.07 -6.83 13.29
C PHE A 155 -1.14 -6.94 14.50
N GLY A 156 -1.23 -8.06 15.22
CA GLY A 156 -0.35 -8.40 16.34
C GLY A 156 0.79 -9.37 15.97
N PHE A 157 1.78 -9.51 16.85
CA PHE A 157 2.80 -10.55 16.71
C PHE A 157 2.19 -11.94 16.87
N VAL A 158 2.63 -12.89 16.05
CA VAL A 158 2.10 -14.27 16.08
C VAL A 158 2.32 -14.95 17.44
N LYS A 159 3.46 -14.69 18.09
CA LYS A 159 3.77 -15.23 19.42
C LYS A 159 3.04 -14.51 20.56
N ASP A 160 2.60 -13.28 20.32
CA ASP A 160 1.99 -12.39 21.32
C ASP A 160 1.12 -11.37 20.60
N ASN A 161 -0.15 -11.72 20.38
CA ASN A 161 -1.10 -10.89 19.64
C ASN A 161 -1.49 -9.61 20.40
N SER A 162 -1.13 -9.49 21.68
CA SER A 162 -1.31 -8.26 22.46
C SER A 162 -0.31 -7.15 22.10
N LYS A 163 0.73 -7.47 21.32
CA LYS A 163 1.74 -6.53 20.83
C LYS A 163 1.56 -6.28 19.34
N PRO A 164 1.50 -5.02 18.89
CA PRO A 164 1.26 -4.72 17.48
C PRO A 164 2.50 -5.00 16.64
N LEU A 165 2.31 -5.46 15.41
CA LEU A 165 3.39 -5.49 14.42
C LEU A 165 3.85 -4.06 14.13
N LEU A 166 5.15 -3.81 14.25
CA LEU A 166 5.74 -2.54 13.88
C LEU A 166 5.68 -2.29 12.37
N VAL A 167 5.75 -1.01 11.97
CA VAL A 167 5.74 -0.57 10.56
C VAL A 167 6.77 -1.32 9.71
N ASP A 168 7.99 -1.50 10.23
CA ASP A 168 9.06 -2.21 9.52
C ASP A 168 8.74 -3.69 9.33
N ARG A 169 8.11 -4.32 10.33
CA ARG A 169 7.72 -5.72 10.24
C ARG A 169 6.61 -5.90 9.20
N ILE A 170 5.60 -5.04 9.20
CA ILE A 170 4.54 -5.00 8.17
C ILE A 170 5.17 -4.85 6.78
N SER A 171 6.08 -3.88 6.61
CA SER A 171 6.79 -3.66 5.35
C SER A 171 7.56 -4.89 4.88
N LYS A 172 8.26 -5.58 5.79
CA LYS A 172 9.00 -6.81 5.48
C LYS A 172 8.08 -7.97 5.09
N LEU A 173 6.95 -8.17 5.78
CA LEU A 173 5.98 -9.23 5.45
C LEU A 173 5.35 -9.01 4.08
N ASN A 174 4.93 -7.77 3.78
CA ASN A 174 4.44 -7.42 2.45
C ASN A 174 5.49 -7.70 1.37
N GLN A 175 6.74 -7.29 1.59
CA GLN A 175 7.82 -7.54 0.65
C GLN A 175 8.09 -9.05 0.46
N SER A 176 8.05 -9.86 1.52
CA SER A 176 8.27 -11.31 1.38
C SER A 176 7.21 -11.99 0.53
N ILE A 177 5.95 -11.56 0.59
CA ILE A 177 4.90 -12.09 -0.28
C ILE A 177 5.05 -11.55 -1.70
N THR A 178 5.28 -10.24 -1.87
CA THR A 178 5.48 -9.65 -3.19
C THR A 178 6.64 -10.29 -3.95
N LYS A 179 7.73 -10.67 -3.27
CA LYS A 179 8.88 -11.36 -3.89
C LYS A 179 8.50 -12.62 -4.69
N ILE A 180 7.39 -13.27 -4.37
CA ILE A 180 6.92 -14.45 -5.10
C ILE A 180 6.60 -14.09 -6.55
N ALA A 181 6.06 -12.90 -6.79
CA ALA A 181 5.70 -12.38 -8.12
C ALA A 181 6.86 -11.67 -8.85
N VAL A 182 7.91 -11.24 -8.14
CA VAL A 182 8.96 -10.36 -8.70
C VAL A 182 10.39 -10.88 -8.48
N LYS A 183 10.58 -12.20 -8.47
CA LYS A 183 11.83 -12.86 -8.07
C LYS A 183 13.10 -12.28 -8.71
N ASP A 184 13.03 -11.85 -9.96
CA ASP A 184 14.19 -11.36 -10.72
C ASP A 184 14.36 -9.83 -10.71
N MET A 185 13.49 -9.11 -9.98
CA MET A 185 13.54 -7.66 -9.92
C MET A 185 14.54 -7.15 -8.88
N LYS A 186 15.40 -6.20 -9.30
CA LYS A 186 16.34 -5.51 -8.40
C LYS A 186 15.64 -4.76 -7.27
N GLN A 187 14.46 -4.20 -7.54
CA GLN A 187 13.67 -3.46 -6.55
C GLN A 187 12.24 -3.98 -6.54
N ILE A 188 11.77 -4.34 -5.35
CA ILE A 188 10.42 -4.86 -5.12
C ILE A 188 9.44 -3.69 -5.01
N PRO A 189 8.45 -3.58 -5.91
CA PRO A 189 7.45 -2.54 -5.85
C PRO A 189 6.60 -2.64 -4.57
N LYS A 190 6.14 -1.50 -4.07
CA LYS A 190 5.32 -1.45 -2.85
C LYS A 190 3.89 -1.86 -3.16
N ALA A 191 3.23 -2.57 -2.25
CA ALA A 191 1.84 -3.04 -2.40
C ALA A 191 0.87 -1.96 -2.91
N ARG A 192 0.99 -0.73 -2.39
CA ARG A 192 0.24 0.44 -2.85
C ARG A 192 0.40 0.75 -4.36
N ALA A 193 1.62 0.67 -4.88
CA ALA A 193 1.91 0.88 -6.29
C ALA A 193 1.41 -0.29 -7.15
N ILE A 194 1.55 -1.52 -6.65
CA ILE A 194 1.04 -2.74 -7.30
C ILE A 194 -0.47 -2.63 -7.48
N GLY A 195 -1.21 -2.41 -6.39
CA GLY A 195 -2.67 -2.34 -6.43
C GLY A 195 -3.17 -1.24 -7.37
N ALA A 196 -2.61 -0.03 -7.30
CA ALA A 196 -3.02 1.07 -8.16
C ALA A 196 -2.71 0.80 -9.64
N SER A 197 -1.58 0.16 -9.95
CA SER A 197 -1.22 -0.19 -11.33
C SER A 197 -2.11 -1.29 -11.89
N LEU A 198 -2.39 -2.34 -11.11
CA LEU A 198 -3.31 -3.41 -11.51
C LEU A 198 -4.73 -2.87 -11.73
N ALA A 199 -5.21 -1.98 -10.86
CA ALA A 199 -6.51 -1.33 -11.03
C ALA A 199 -6.56 -0.51 -12.33
N SER A 200 -5.51 0.27 -12.61
CA SER A 200 -5.41 1.03 -13.86
C SER A 200 -5.36 0.12 -15.09
N GLN A 201 -4.61 -0.98 -15.03
CA GLN A 201 -4.55 -1.96 -16.12
C GLN A 201 -5.92 -2.60 -16.38
N ALA A 202 -6.70 -2.87 -15.33
CA ALA A 202 -8.07 -3.36 -15.40
C ALA A 202 -9.09 -2.31 -15.89
N GLY A 203 -8.64 -1.10 -16.25
CA GLY A 203 -9.50 -0.04 -16.77
C GLY A 203 -10.25 0.75 -15.71
N VAL A 204 -9.88 0.63 -14.42
CA VAL A 204 -10.48 1.44 -13.36
C VAL A 204 -10.17 2.92 -13.62
N PRO A 205 -11.18 3.82 -13.59
CA PRO A 205 -10.97 5.26 -13.76
C PRO A 205 -9.94 5.83 -12.79
N SER A 206 -9.11 6.74 -13.28
CA SER A 206 -7.99 7.28 -12.50
C SER A 206 -8.44 8.09 -11.28
N ASP A 207 -9.58 8.78 -11.37
CA ASP A 207 -10.20 9.49 -10.25
C ASP A 207 -10.58 8.53 -9.11
N ALA A 208 -11.13 7.36 -9.44
CA ALA A 208 -11.43 6.32 -8.47
C ALA A 208 -10.15 5.79 -7.78
N ILE A 209 -9.07 5.57 -8.55
CA ILE A 209 -7.77 5.14 -8.02
C ILE A 209 -7.17 6.20 -7.08
N ILE A 210 -7.16 7.47 -7.51
CA ILE A 210 -6.64 8.61 -6.74
C ILE A 210 -7.43 8.77 -5.44
N SER A 211 -8.76 8.65 -5.51
CA SER A 211 -9.65 8.73 -4.35
C SER A 211 -9.37 7.60 -3.36
N GLN A 212 -9.30 6.34 -3.83
CA GLN A 212 -9.00 5.18 -3.00
C GLN A 212 -7.62 5.31 -2.32
N ALA A 213 -6.63 5.80 -3.05
CA ALA A 213 -5.30 6.04 -2.50
C ALA A 213 -5.26 7.27 -1.56
N ASN A 214 -6.22 8.18 -1.61
CA ASN A 214 -6.12 9.50 -0.97
C ASN A 214 -4.87 10.28 -1.45
N TRP A 215 -4.64 10.29 -2.77
CA TRP A 215 -3.62 11.13 -3.41
C TRP A 215 -4.18 12.50 -3.78
N ALA A 216 -3.29 13.50 -3.88
CA ALA A 216 -3.68 14.88 -4.15
C ALA A 216 -4.17 15.09 -5.59
N ASN A 217 -3.59 14.38 -6.55
CA ASN A 217 -3.88 14.53 -7.97
C ASN A 217 -3.39 13.32 -8.78
N TYR A 218 -3.63 13.35 -10.09
CA TYR A 218 -3.19 12.34 -11.04
C TYR A 218 -1.67 12.26 -11.16
N ASP A 219 -0.96 13.39 -11.15
CA ASP A 219 0.50 13.41 -11.28
C ASP A 219 1.18 12.60 -10.16
N MET A 220 0.61 12.63 -8.95
CA MET A 220 1.07 11.81 -7.84
C MET A 220 0.99 10.32 -8.19
N PHE A 221 -0.11 9.89 -8.80
CA PHE A 221 -0.26 8.51 -9.28
C PHE A 221 0.72 8.20 -10.40
N ASP A 222 0.69 8.96 -11.51
CA ASP A 222 1.41 8.65 -12.75
C ASP A 222 2.94 8.70 -12.59
N ASN A 223 3.45 9.63 -11.79
CA ASN A 223 4.90 9.82 -11.63
C ASN A 223 5.52 8.92 -10.56
N TYR A 224 4.78 8.58 -9.48
CA TYR A 224 5.37 7.92 -8.32
C TYR A 224 4.88 6.49 -8.07
N TYR A 225 3.64 6.17 -8.42
CA TYR A 225 3.00 4.90 -8.04
C TYR A 225 2.56 4.04 -9.22
N ARG A 226 2.36 4.64 -10.40
CA ARG A 226 2.05 3.90 -11.62
C ARG A 226 3.30 3.19 -12.11
N LEU A 227 3.26 1.86 -12.09
CA LEU A 227 4.40 1.00 -12.41
C LEU A 227 4.52 0.74 -13.90
N THR A 228 3.40 0.76 -14.63
CA THR A 228 3.35 0.62 -16.08
C THR A 228 2.25 1.52 -16.64
N ARG A 229 2.49 2.03 -17.85
CA ARG A 229 1.53 2.85 -18.60
C ARG A 229 0.73 2.01 -19.61
N ASP A 230 1.10 0.75 -19.77
CA ASP A 230 0.37 -0.18 -20.63
C ASP A 230 -1.01 -0.45 -20.01
N SER A 231 -2.04 -0.29 -20.82
CA SER A 231 -3.42 -0.57 -20.42
C SER A 231 -3.90 -1.79 -21.18
N THR A 232 -4.54 -2.74 -20.49
CA THR A 232 -5.19 -3.88 -21.17
C THR A 232 -6.41 -3.45 -22.01
N VAL A 233 -6.83 -2.18 -21.87
CA VAL A 233 -7.90 -1.56 -22.65
C VAL A 233 -7.46 -1.44 -24.11
N LYS A 234 -8.17 -2.12 -25.01
CA LYS A 234 -7.99 -1.98 -26.46
C LYS A 234 -8.65 -0.70 -26.94
N ILE A 235 -7.96 0.43 -26.77
CA ILE A 235 -8.45 1.76 -27.15
C ILE A 235 -8.92 1.79 -28.63
N THR A 236 -8.27 1.05 -29.52
CA THR A 236 -8.66 0.93 -30.93
C THR A 236 -10.12 0.51 -31.11
N ASN A 237 -10.64 -0.41 -30.30
CA ASN A 237 -12.03 -0.87 -30.37
C ASN A 237 -13.05 0.21 -29.92
N SER A 238 -12.60 1.23 -29.21
CA SER A 238 -13.43 2.36 -28.82
C SER A 238 -13.39 3.50 -29.84
N ILE A 239 -12.41 3.49 -30.76
CA ILE A 239 -12.21 4.50 -31.80
C ILE A 239 -12.82 4.05 -33.14
N LEU A 240 -12.61 2.79 -33.50
CA LEU A 240 -13.15 2.14 -34.71
C LEU A 240 -14.41 1.35 -34.39
#